data_AF-A0A3B8YUE4-F1
#
_entry.id   AF-A0A3B8YUE4-F1
#
_cell.length_a   1.000
_cell.length_b   1.000
_cell.length_c   1.000
_cell.angle_alpha   90.00
_cell.angle_beta   90.00
_cell.angle_gamma   90.00
#
_symmetry.space_group_name_H-M   'P 1'
#
loop_
_entity.id
_entity.type
_entity.pdbx_description
1 polymer ?
#
loop_
_entity_poly.entity_id
_entity_poly.type
_entity_poly.pdbx_seq_one_letter_code
_entity_poly.pdbx_strand_id
1 'polypeptide(L)'
;MAFGGVPCQIAPIRERQQADPAFLDNGKKKPQHVEKQTRFLKSYGDRVDWTIGLLCSEVFTYEGLMVDKIQEDMGVPLSEVTKFNVKGKVLIYKKDGEVVDMPLKRSQEYARAECHHCGDFTGELADISCGGVGTTDWTIVILRNERGEELFDEMVADGRFETRPMEEFEKSMTVLLRLAQRQHERVPVPPGRDPSWVRPPFALPGDRDES
;
A
#
# COMPACT_ATOMS: atom_id res chain seq x y z
N MET A 1 -2.67 -1.14 -19.89
CA MET A 1 -1.88 -1.94 -18.93
C MET A 1 -2.29 -1.56 -17.52
N ALA A 2 -2.51 -2.53 -16.65
CA ALA A 2 -2.76 -2.31 -15.22
C ALA A 2 -1.51 -2.65 -14.40
N PHE A 3 -1.26 -1.92 -13.32
CA PHE A 3 -0.19 -2.16 -12.36
C PHE A 3 -0.76 -2.40 -10.97
N GLY A 4 -0.43 -3.54 -10.36
CA GLY A 4 -0.78 -3.85 -8.98
C GLY A 4 0.46 -3.73 -8.08
N GLY A 5 0.33 -3.04 -6.95
CA GLY A 5 1.46 -2.88 -6.02
C GLY A 5 1.09 -2.22 -4.71
N VAL A 6 2.01 -2.24 -3.75
CA VAL A 6 1.86 -1.54 -2.47
C VAL A 6 2.03 -0.03 -2.65
N PRO A 7 1.69 0.81 -1.64
CA PRO A 7 1.61 2.26 -1.82
C PRO A 7 2.91 2.89 -2.34
N CYS A 8 4.07 2.47 -1.82
CA CYS A 8 5.37 2.96 -2.26
C CYS A 8 5.76 2.54 -3.69
N GLN A 9 5.08 1.56 -4.28
CA GLN A 9 5.24 1.17 -5.70
C GLN A 9 4.28 1.94 -6.62
N ILE A 10 3.09 2.31 -6.12
CA ILE A 10 2.11 3.14 -6.84
C ILE A 10 2.59 4.59 -6.91
N ALA A 11 3.11 5.12 -5.80
CA ALA A 11 3.56 6.51 -5.69
C ALA A 11 4.49 6.97 -6.84
N PRO A 12 5.59 6.27 -7.20
CA PRO A 12 6.46 6.71 -8.29
C PRO A 12 5.81 6.67 -9.68
N ILE A 13 4.80 5.81 -9.89
CA ILE A 13 4.04 5.79 -11.15
C ILE A 13 3.23 7.08 -11.25
N ARG A 14 2.53 7.43 -10.18
CA ARG A 14 1.70 8.64 -10.10
C ARG A 14 2.53 9.90 -10.13
N GLU A 15 3.66 9.91 -9.44
CA GLU A 15 4.65 10.99 -9.52
C GLU A 15 5.06 11.26 -10.96
N ARG A 16 5.38 10.23 -11.76
CA ARG A 16 5.71 10.42 -13.19
C ARG A 16 4.52 10.88 -14.02
N GLN A 17 3.33 10.34 -13.78
CA GLN A 17 2.11 10.75 -14.48
C GLN A 17 1.73 12.20 -14.18
N GLN A 18 2.01 12.69 -12.99
CA GLN A 18 1.71 14.06 -12.57
C GLN A 18 2.90 15.02 -12.71
N ALA A 19 4.12 14.51 -12.94
CA ALA A 19 5.30 15.33 -13.14
C ALA A 19 5.07 16.35 -14.25
N ASP A 20 5.20 17.63 -13.90
CA ASP A 20 5.17 18.74 -14.83
C ASP A 20 6.48 18.74 -15.63
N PRO A 21 6.47 18.51 -16.95
CA PRO A 21 7.68 18.51 -17.75
C PRO A 21 8.21 19.93 -18.03
N ALA A 22 7.49 21.00 -17.68
CA ALA A 22 7.86 22.38 -18.03
C ALA A 22 9.24 22.78 -17.49
N PHE A 23 9.68 22.26 -16.32
CA PHE A 23 11.01 22.56 -15.79
C PHE A 23 12.17 22.07 -16.70
N LEU A 24 11.89 21.16 -17.65
CA LEU A 24 12.87 20.69 -18.61
C LEU A 24 13.22 21.78 -19.63
N ASP A 25 12.32 22.71 -19.91
CA ASP A 25 12.56 23.86 -20.78
C ASP A 25 13.10 25.05 -19.97
N ASN A 26 14.40 25.28 -20.11
CA ASN A 26 15.10 26.41 -19.48
C ASN A 26 15.50 27.50 -20.47
N GLY A 27 14.92 27.49 -21.69
CA GLY A 27 15.22 28.43 -22.77
C GLY A 27 16.62 28.27 -23.41
N LYS A 28 17.46 27.36 -22.89
CA LYS A 28 18.83 27.12 -23.42
C LYS A 28 18.95 25.83 -24.23
N LYS A 29 18.00 24.90 -24.06
CA LYS A 29 18.02 23.59 -24.74
C LYS A 29 17.36 23.68 -26.11
N LYS A 30 17.91 22.96 -27.09
CA LYS A 30 17.26 22.76 -28.39
C LYS A 30 15.94 21.99 -28.19
N PRO A 31 14.89 22.27 -28.98
CA PRO A 31 13.57 21.60 -28.85
C PRO A 31 13.67 20.07 -28.84
N GLN A 32 14.50 19.49 -29.72
CA GLN A 32 14.74 18.04 -29.79
C GLN A 32 15.25 17.42 -28.46
N HIS A 33 15.97 18.17 -27.63
CA HIS A 33 16.46 17.68 -26.34
C HIS A 33 15.35 17.72 -25.29
N VAL A 34 14.54 18.78 -25.30
CA VAL A 34 13.36 18.92 -24.43
C VAL A 34 12.36 17.82 -24.74
N GLU A 35 12.10 17.54 -26.02
CA GLU A 35 11.19 16.46 -26.45
C GLU A 35 11.68 15.08 -25.96
N LYS A 36 12.96 14.75 -26.18
CA LYS A 36 13.53 13.46 -25.73
C LYS A 36 13.47 13.31 -24.21
N GLN A 37 13.77 14.37 -23.46
CA GLN A 37 13.71 14.35 -22.00
C GLN A 37 12.27 14.23 -21.49
N THR A 38 11.34 14.96 -22.09
CA THR A 38 9.91 14.90 -21.77
C THR A 38 9.36 13.50 -22.04
N ARG A 39 9.68 12.93 -23.21
CA ARG A 39 9.29 11.56 -23.54
C ARG A 39 9.86 10.56 -22.55
N PHE A 40 11.13 10.68 -22.17
CA PHE A 40 11.74 9.77 -21.18
C PHE A 40 11.07 9.87 -19.81
N LEU A 41 10.72 11.09 -19.38
CA LEU A 41 10.06 11.33 -18.10
C LEU A 41 8.62 10.76 -18.07
N LYS A 42 7.83 11.05 -19.11
CA LYS A 42 6.39 10.75 -19.12
C LYS A 42 6.05 9.34 -19.62
N SER A 43 6.75 8.85 -20.66
CA SER A 43 6.31 7.65 -21.40
C SER A 43 6.19 6.37 -20.57
N TYR A 44 6.93 6.22 -19.48
CA TYR A 44 6.79 5.06 -18.61
C TYR A 44 5.55 5.14 -17.72
N GLY A 45 5.23 6.33 -17.21
CA GLY A 45 4.02 6.55 -16.42
C GLY A 45 2.76 6.47 -17.29
N ASP A 46 2.80 7.07 -18.47
CA ASP A 46 1.67 7.11 -19.41
C ASP A 46 1.31 5.74 -20.00
N ARG A 47 2.20 4.73 -19.87
CA ARG A 47 1.90 3.34 -20.25
C ARG A 47 1.01 2.62 -19.26
N VAL A 48 0.87 3.13 -18.04
CA VAL A 48 0.04 2.53 -16.99
C VAL A 48 -1.32 3.23 -17.00
N ASP A 49 -2.33 2.52 -17.48
CA ASP A 49 -3.70 3.04 -17.57
C ASP A 49 -4.44 2.92 -16.23
N TRP A 50 -4.11 1.88 -15.45
CA TRP A 50 -4.78 1.51 -14.22
C TRP A 50 -3.80 1.12 -13.11
N THR A 51 -4.14 1.47 -11.88
CA THR A 51 -3.38 1.16 -10.68
C THR A 51 -4.26 0.53 -9.61
N ILE A 52 -3.83 -0.63 -9.10
CA ILE A 52 -4.46 -1.34 -7.99
C ILE A 52 -3.52 -1.29 -6.79
N GLY A 53 -3.90 -0.54 -5.76
CA GLY A 53 -3.11 -0.34 -4.54
C GLY A 53 -3.39 -1.43 -3.51
N LEU A 54 -2.38 -2.20 -3.11
CA LEU A 54 -2.50 -3.15 -2.02
C LEU A 54 -2.30 -2.45 -0.69
N LEU A 55 -3.21 -2.63 0.26
CA LEU A 55 -3.01 -2.12 1.62
C LEU A 55 -1.73 -2.71 2.23
N CYS A 56 -0.88 -1.86 2.79
CA CYS A 56 0.43 -2.27 3.26
C CYS A 56 0.88 -1.45 4.46
N SER A 57 1.24 -2.13 5.55
CA SER A 57 1.88 -1.49 6.70
C SER A 57 3.41 -1.53 6.59
N GLU A 58 3.94 -2.72 6.31
CA GLU A 58 5.37 -3.05 6.32
C GLU A 58 5.67 -4.14 5.29
N VAL A 59 6.90 -4.15 4.79
CA VAL A 59 7.45 -5.19 3.92
C VAL A 59 8.68 -5.76 4.61
N PHE A 60 8.84 -7.08 4.59
CA PHE A 60 9.94 -7.77 5.25
C PHE A 60 11.03 -8.17 4.26
N THR A 61 12.28 -8.27 4.73
CA THR A 61 13.36 -8.83 3.92
C THR A 61 13.19 -10.34 3.77
N TYR A 62 13.53 -10.88 2.60
CA TYR A 62 13.43 -12.31 2.36
C TYR A 62 14.41 -13.06 3.26
N GLU A 63 15.66 -12.60 3.30
CA GLU A 63 16.74 -13.17 4.10
C GLU A 63 16.37 -13.14 5.59
N GLY A 64 15.95 -11.99 6.13
CA GLY A 64 15.66 -11.87 7.57
C GLY A 64 14.43 -12.66 8.00
N LEU A 65 13.28 -12.46 7.35
CA LEU A 65 12.05 -13.11 7.78
C LEU A 65 11.95 -14.56 7.31
N MET A 66 12.21 -14.83 6.03
CA MET A 66 11.97 -16.16 5.47
C MET A 66 13.12 -17.10 5.79
N VAL A 67 14.37 -16.69 5.60
CA VAL A 67 15.52 -17.57 5.82
C VAL A 67 15.87 -17.61 7.30
N ASP A 68 16.33 -16.51 7.88
CA ASP A 68 16.86 -16.50 9.24
C ASP A 68 15.79 -16.86 10.26
N LYS A 69 14.60 -16.24 10.16
CA LYS A 69 13.55 -16.46 11.16
C LYS A 69 12.73 -17.74 10.95
N ILE A 70 12.17 -17.92 9.76
CA ILE A 70 11.22 -19.02 9.55
C ILE A 70 11.96 -20.34 9.33
N GLN A 71 13.00 -20.35 8.50
CA GLN A 71 13.72 -21.57 8.20
C GLN A 71 14.67 -21.99 9.32
N GLU A 72 15.57 -21.10 9.75
CA GLU A 72 16.63 -21.45 10.70
C GLU A 72 16.13 -21.45 12.15
N ASP A 73 15.57 -20.33 12.64
CA ASP A 73 15.12 -20.20 14.03
C ASP A 73 13.88 -21.05 14.37
N MET A 74 12.86 -21.03 13.50
CA MET A 74 11.60 -21.74 13.72
C MET A 74 11.61 -23.17 13.17
N GLY A 75 12.65 -23.55 12.42
CA GLY A 75 12.81 -24.89 11.86
C GLY A 75 11.74 -25.27 10.83
N VAL A 76 11.11 -24.29 10.17
CA VAL A 76 10.07 -24.52 9.16
C VAL A 76 10.70 -24.45 7.77
N PRO A 77 10.87 -25.58 7.05
CA PRO A 77 11.43 -25.55 5.70
C PRO A 77 10.52 -24.73 4.78
N LEU A 78 11.10 -23.76 4.06
CA LEU A 78 10.33 -22.89 3.16
C LEU A 78 9.62 -23.67 2.04
N SER A 79 10.14 -24.85 1.67
CA SER A 79 9.49 -25.75 0.72
C SER A 79 8.15 -26.29 1.19
N GLU A 80 7.89 -26.30 2.50
CA GLU A 80 6.66 -26.79 3.10
C GLU A 80 5.61 -25.69 3.31
N VAL A 81 5.95 -24.42 3.09
CA VAL A 81 5.03 -23.30 3.26
C VAL A 81 4.08 -23.20 2.07
N THR A 82 2.78 -23.18 2.31
CA THR A 82 1.73 -23.02 1.29
C THR A 82 1.14 -21.62 1.27
N LYS A 83 1.04 -20.98 2.43
CA LYS A 83 0.43 -19.66 2.58
C LYS A 83 1.05 -18.90 3.73
N PHE A 84 1.15 -17.59 3.54
CA PHE A 84 1.56 -16.64 4.55
C PHE A 84 0.43 -15.64 4.80
N ASN A 85 0.16 -15.30 6.06
CA ASN A 85 -0.88 -14.33 6.40
C ASN A 85 -0.50 -13.50 7.63
N VAL A 86 -0.91 -12.23 7.66
CA VAL A 86 -0.61 -11.31 8.75
C VAL A 86 -1.92 -10.76 9.32
N LYS A 87 -2.29 -11.22 10.53
CA LYS A 87 -3.51 -10.81 11.26
C LYS A 87 -3.22 -10.62 12.74
N GLY A 88 -2.49 -9.56 13.11
CA GLY A 88 -1.99 -9.34 14.48
C GLY A 88 -0.90 -10.32 14.93
N LYS A 89 -0.82 -11.47 14.26
CA LYS A 89 0.26 -12.44 14.25
C LYS A 89 0.66 -12.73 12.81
N VAL A 90 1.87 -13.24 12.64
CA VAL A 90 2.29 -13.91 11.41
C VAL A 90 1.82 -15.36 11.48
N LEU A 91 1.12 -15.81 10.45
CA LEU A 91 0.59 -17.16 10.31
C LEU A 91 1.25 -17.82 9.09
N ILE A 92 1.86 -18.99 9.32
CA ILE A 92 2.56 -19.78 8.31
C ILE A 92 1.81 -21.10 8.18
N TYR A 93 1.17 -21.29 7.03
CA TYR A 93 0.43 -22.52 6.74
C TYR A 93 1.37 -23.48 6.03
N LYS A 94 1.46 -24.71 6.53
CA LYS A 94 2.27 -25.78 5.96
C LYS A 94 1.44 -26.70 5.05
N LYS A 95 2.10 -27.48 4.21
CA LYS A 95 1.47 -28.46 3.30
C LYS A 95 0.73 -29.59 4.03
N ASP A 96 1.20 -29.93 5.23
CA ASP A 96 0.60 -30.95 6.10
C ASP A 96 -0.66 -30.46 6.86
N GLY A 97 -1.03 -29.18 6.68
CA GLY A 97 -2.16 -28.55 7.36
C GLY A 97 -1.82 -27.95 8.71
N GLU A 98 -0.58 -28.07 9.19
CA GLU A 98 -0.13 -27.39 10.40
C GLU A 98 -0.06 -25.87 10.16
N VAL A 99 -0.44 -25.10 11.19
CA VAL A 99 -0.31 -23.64 11.20
C VAL A 99 0.63 -23.25 12.32
N VAL A 100 1.78 -22.70 11.94
CA VAL A 100 2.75 -22.13 12.87
C VAL A 100 2.51 -20.63 12.96
N ASP A 101 2.51 -20.08 14.18
CA ASP A 101 2.34 -18.65 14.40
C ASP A 101 3.49 -18.00 15.17
N MET A 102 3.68 -16.71 14.91
CA MET A 102 4.49 -15.86 15.78
C MET A 102 3.85 -14.48 15.97
N PRO A 103 4.10 -13.81 17.11
CA PRO A 103 3.63 -12.45 17.32
C PRO A 103 4.16 -11.49 16.24
N LEU A 104 3.30 -10.62 15.69
CA LEU A 104 3.70 -9.63 14.69
C LEU A 104 4.87 -8.77 15.16
N LYS A 105 4.88 -8.38 16.44
CA LYS A 105 5.98 -7.58 17.02
C LYS A 105 7.36 -8.23 16.87
N ARG A 106 7.44 -9.57 16.84
CA ARG A 106 8.71 -10.29 16.59
C ARG A 106 9.10 -10.30 15.12
N SER A 107 8.15 -10.20 14.18
CA SER A 107 8.52 -10.12 12.77
C SER A 107 8.95 -8.71 12.35
N GLN A 108 8.56 -7.67 13.11
CA GLN A 108 8.88 -6.28 12.81
C GLN A 108 10.37 -5.97 12.82
N GLU A 109 11.20 -6.75 13.51
CA GLU A 109 12.67 -6.60 13.45
C GLU A 109 13.25 -6.89 12.06
N TYR A 110 12.52 -7.66 11.24
CA TYR A 110 12.89 -7.98 9.86
C TYR A 110 12.18 -7.09 8.83
N ALA A 111 11.43 -6.08 9.28
CA ALA A 111 10.82 -5.10 8.40
C ALA A 111 11.90 -4.23 7.76
N ARG A 112 11.68 -3.82 6.51
CA ARG A 112 12.54 -2.85 5.83
C ARG A 112 12.48 -1.51 6.56
N ALA A 113 13.65 -0.94 6.86
CA ALA A 113 13.74 0.31 7.62
C ALA A 113 12.99 1.46 6.95
N GLU A 114 12.93 1.47 5.61
CA GLU A 114 12.22 2.48 4.82
C GLU A 114 10.71 2.50 5.10
N CYS A 115 10.11 1.38 5.52
CA CYS A 115 8.70 1.32 5.87
C CYS A 115 8.36 2.20 7.08
N HIS A 116 9.33 2.51 7.95
CA HIS A 116 9.14 3.43 9.07
C HIS A 116 9.03 4.90 8.67
N HIS A 117 9.24 5.21 7.38
CA HIS A 117 9.05 6.54 6.80
C HIS A 117 7.92 6.58 5.75
N CYS A 118 7.27 5.45 5.50
CA CYS A 118 6.13 5.38 4.60
C CYS A 118 4.91 5.99 5.26
N GLY A 119 4.28 6.98 4.61
CA GLY A 119 3.09 7.68 5.09
C GLY A 119 1.75 7.10 4.64
N ASP A 120 1.76 6.11 3.76
CA ASP A 120 0.54 5.63 3.08
C ASP A 120 0.29 4.15 3.38
N PHE A 121 -0.86 3.86 3.99
CA PHE A 121 -1.31 2.50 4.30
C PHE A 121 -2.27 1.96 3.26
N THR A 122 -3.14 2.83 2.74
CA THR A 122 -4.32 2.44 1.97
C THR A 122 -4.09 2.50 0.47
N GLY A 123 -2.92 2.92 0.00
CA GLY A 123 -2.62 3.09 -1.41
C GLY A 123 -3.39 4.28 -1.97
N GLU A 124 -3.22 5.45 -1.36
CA GLU A 124 -4.04 6.65 -1.58
C GLU A 124 -3.99 7.20 -3.00
N LEU A 125 -2.92 6.88 -3.72
CA LEU A 125 -2.71 7.31 -5.09
C LEU A 125 -3.18 6.29 -6.15
N ALA A 126 -3.75 5.16 -5.75
CA ALA A 126 -4.28 4.17 -6.69
C ALA A 126 -5.63 4.60 -7.30
N ASP A 127 -6.08 3.92 -8.38
CA ASP A 127 -7.47 4.06 -8.86
C ASP A 127 -8.43 3.25 -7.96
N ILE A 128 -8.00 2.04 -7.60
CA ILE A 128 -8.70 1.14 -6.68
C ILE A 128 -7.67 0.65 -5.66
N SER A 129 -8.03 0.62 -4.39
CA SER A 129 -7.21 -0.02 -3.36
C SER A 129 -7.90 -1.23 -2.75
N CYS A 130 -7.14 -2.27 -2.40
CA CYS A 130 -7.68 -3.49 -1.83
C CYS A 130 -6.81 -4.12 -0.73
N GLY A 131 -7.46 -4.73 0.27
CA GLY A 131 -6.75 -5.44 1.33
C GLY A 131 -7.65 -6.13 2.34
N GLY A 132 -7.10 -7.13 3.03
CA GLY A 132 -7.85 -7.99 3.96
C GLY A 132 -7.69 -7.63 5.45
N VAL A 133 -7.43 -6.35 5.77
CA VAL A 133 -7.12 -5.97 7.15
C VAL A 133 -8.37 -5.97 8.02
N GLY A 134 -8.32 -6.71 9.13
CA GLY A 134 -9.47 -6.81 10.05
C GLY A 134 -10.67 -7.53 9.44
N THR A 135 -10.54 -8.17 8.27
CA THR A 135 -11.60 -8.95 7.62
C THR A 135 -11.27 -10.44 7.62
N THR A 136 -12.31 -11.26 7.54
CA THR A 136 -12.22 -12.71 7.33
C THR A 136 -13.05 -13.03 6.10
N ASP A 137 -12.42 -13.66 5.11
CA ASP A 137 -13.03 -14.05 3.82
C ASP A 137 -13.58 -12.92 2.95
N TRP A 138 -13.36 -11.66 3.35
CA TRP A 138 -13.70 -10.45 2.59
C TRP A 138 -12.46 -9.61 2.33
N THR A 139 -12.48 -8.87 1.22
CA THR A 139 -11.46 -7.88 0.88
C THR A 139 -12.09 -6.50 0.96
N ILE A 140 -11.49 -5.59 1.74
CA ILE A 140 -11.86 -4.18 1.72
C ILE A 140 -11.45 -3.62 0.36
N VAL A 141 -12.36 -2.93 -0.32
CA VAL A 141 -12.10 -2.22 -1.57
C VAL A 141 -12.41 -0.74 -1.37
N ILE A 142 -11.48 0.13 -1.76
CA ILE A 142 -11.62 1.58 -1.70
C ILE A 142 -11.54 2.11 -3.14
N LEU A 143 -12.64 2.66 -3.62
CA LEU A 143 -12.75 3.29 -4.94
C LEU A 143 -12.32 4.76 -4.80
N ARG A 144 -11.33 5.21 -5.58
CA ARG A 144 -10.69 6.51 -5.37
C ARG A 144 -10.99 7.53 -6.44
N ASN A 145 -11.36 7.09 -7.62
CA ASN A 145 -11.74 7.94 -8.73
C ASN A 145 -12.82 7.28 -9.60
N GLU A 146 -13.42 8.09 -10.46
CA GLU A 146 -14.52 7.73 -11.36
C GLU A 146 -14.20 6.48 -12.18
N ARG A 147 -12.99 6.40 -12.74
CA ARG A 147 -12.55 5.23 -13.50
C ARG A 147 -12.55 3.96 -12.64
N GLY A 148 -12.01 4.03 -11.43
CA GLY A 148 -11.98 2.91 -10.49
C GLY A 148 -13.38 2.45 -10.11
N GLU A 149 -14.30 3.40 -9.95
CA GLU A 149 -15.72 3.14 -9.66
C GLU A 149 -16.43 2.47 -10.84
N GLU A 150 -16.33 3.01 -12.05
CA GLU A 150 -16.89 2.44 -13.28
C GLU A 150 -16.45 0.98 -13.48
N LEU A 151 -15.15 0.70 -13.37
CA LEU A 151 -14.61 -0.66 -13.52
C LEU A 151 -15.15 -1.61 -12.44
N PHE A 152 -15.29 -1.14 -11.20
CA PHE A 152 -15.78 -1.96 -10.11
C PHE A 152 -17.27 -2.29 -10.31
N ASP A 153 -18.07 -1.30 -10.68
CA ASP A 153 -19.51 -1.45 -10.94
C ASP A 153 -19.78 -2.41 -12.10
N GLU A 154 -18.98 -2.35 -13.18
CA GLU A 154 -19.04 -3.32 -14.27
C GLU A 154 -18.81 -4.76 -13.76
N MET A 155 -17.83 -4.96 -12.89
CA MET A 155 -17.53 -6.29 -12.34
C MET A 155 -18.64 -6.80 -11.41
N VAL A 156 -19.30 -5.91 -10.68
CA VAL A 156 -20.48 -6.24 -9.86
C VAL A 156 -21.67 -6.59 -10.76
N ALA A 157 -21.94 -5.78 -11.78
CA ALA A 157 -23.03 -6.01 -12.74
C ALA A 157 -22.86 -7.34 -13.50
N ASP A 158 -21.61 -7.69 -13.84
CA ASP A 158 -21.24 -8.97 -14.46
C ASP A 158 -21.32 -10.17 -13.49
N GLY A 159 -21.66 -9.94 -12.21
CA GLY A 159 -21.75 -10.98 -11.19
C GLY A 159 -20.40 -11.59 -10.79
N ARG A 160 -19.29 -10.88 -11.06
CA ARG A 160 -17.93 -11.34 -10.71
C ARG A 160 -17.58 -11.08 -9.25
N PHE A 161 -18.18 -10.05 -8.65
CA PHE A 161 -17.97 -9.68 -7.26
C PHE A 161 -19.27 -9.74 -6.47
N GLU A 162 -19.19 -10.36 -5.29
CA GLU A 162 -20.16 -10.17 -4.23
C GLU A 162 -19.71 -8.97 -3.39
N THR A 163 -20.66 -8.09 -3.04
CA THR A 163 -20.35 -6.84 -2.32
C THR A 163 -21.20 -6.72 -1.07
N ARG A 164 -20.60 -6.20 0.00
CA ARG A 164 -21.29 -5.78 1.21
C ARG A 164 -20.80 -4.39 1.63
N PRO A 165 -21.69 -3.53 2.14
CA PRO A 165 -21.31 -2.20 2.60
C PRO A 165 -20.32 -2.29 3.77
N MET A 166 -19.33 -1.40 3.79
CA MET A 166 -18.26 -1.41 4.81
C MET A 166 -18.81 -1.08 6.21
N GLU A 167 -19.96 -0.41 6.27
CA GLU A 167 -20.72 -0.08 7.49
C GLU A 167 -21.12 -1.33 8.28
N GLU A 168 -21.29 -2.48 7.63
CA GLU A 168 -21.54 -3.76 8.31
C GLU A 168 -20.30 -4.32 9.05
N PHE A 169 -19.12 -3.73 8.83
CA PHE A 169 -17.83 -4.19 9.33
C PHE A 169 -17.15 -3.15 10.23
N GLU A 170 -17.85 -2.65 11.24
CA GLU A 170 -17.37 -1.60 12.18
C GLU A 170 -15.96 -1.85 12.75
N LYS A 171 -15.66 -3.10 13.13
CA LYS A 171 -14.33 -3.48 13.65
C LYS A 171 -13.25 -3.34 12.58
N SER A 172 -13.52 -3.79 11.36
CA SER A 172 -12.59 -3.70 10.23
C SER A 172 -12.36 -2.24 9.85
N MET A 173 -13.42 -1.42 9.85
CA MET A 173 -13.33 0.02 9.59
C MET A 173 -12.47 0.73 10.65
N THR A 174 -12.71 0.43 11.93
CA THR A 174 -11.90 0.98 13.03
C THR A 174 -10.42 0.65 12.88
N VAL A 175 -10.09 -0.61 12.54
CA VAL A 175 -8.70 -1.03 12.33
C VAL A 175 -8.09 -0.35 11.09
N LEU A 176 -8.83 -0.27 9.98
CA LEU A 176 -8.40 0.39 8.76
C LEU A 176 -8.02 1.85 9.03
N LEU A 177 -8.92 2.63 9.64
CA LEU A 177 -8.70 4.05 9.95
C LEU A 177 -7.54 4.24 10.91
N ARG A 178 -7.45 3.41 11.97
CA ARG A 178 -6.34 3.47 12.93
C ARG A 178 -4.98 3.22 12.27
N LEU A 179 -4.89 2.24 11.36
CA LEU A 179 -3.65 1.93 10.66
C LEU A 179 -3.29 3.03 9.65
N ALA A 180 -4.27 3.57 8.92
CA ALA A 180 -4.06 4.69 8.02
C ALA A 180 -3.52 5.92 8.76
N GLN A 181 -4.09 6.26 9.91
CA GLN A 181 -3.63 7.37 10.73
C GLN A 181 -2.20 7.15 11.25
N ARG A 182 -1.93 5.96 11.82
CA ARG A 182 -0.58 5.61 12.31
C ARG A 182 0.48 5.67 11.23
N GLN A 183 0.13 5.31 10.00
CA GLN A 183 1.05 5.36 8.88
C GLN A 183 1.40 6.81 8.52
N HIS A 184 0.40 7.70 8.45
CA HIS A 184 0.63 9.14 8.23
C HIS A 184 1.48 9.80 9.32
N GLU A 185 1.35 9.34 10.57
CA GLU A 185 2.16 9.83 11.69
C GLU A 185 3.66 9.54 11.52
N ARG A 186 4.05 8.56 10.69
CA ARG A 186 5.45 8.22 10.38
C ARG A 186 6.16 9.30 9.58
N VAL A 187 5.41 10.14 8.86
CA VAL A 187 5.99 11.23 8.07
C VAL A 187 6.33 12.40 9.01
N PRO A 188 7.62 12.77 9.12
CA PRO A 188 8.02 13.86 10.00
C PRO A 188 7.53 15.20 9.45
N VAL A 189 7.02 16.04 10.34
CA VAL A 189 6.65 17.42 10.00
C VAL A 189 7.93 18.25 9.96
N PRO A 190 8.24 18.97 8.86
CA PRO A 190 9.40 19.84 8.83
C PRO A 190 9.35 20.91 9.92
N PRO A 191 10.50 21.29 10.53
CA PRO A 191 10.53 22.31 11.57
C PRO A 191 9.85 23.62 11.13
N GLY A 192 8.94 24.14 11.95
CA GLY A 192 8.21 25.38 11.67
C GLY A 192 7.09 25.25 10.62
N ARG A 193 6.72 24.03 10.21
CA ARG A 193 5.56 23.75 9.36
C ARG A 193 4.42 23.14 10.17
N ASP A 194 3.21 23.38 9.70
CA ASP A 194 1.99 22.76 10.22
C ASP A 194 1.91 21.29 9.76
N PRO A 195 1.35 20.36 10.56
CA PRO A 195 1.18 18.97 10.15
C PRO A 195 0.40 18.76 8.84
N SER A 196 -0.47 19.69 8.46
CA SER A 196 -1.18 19.68 7.17
C SER A 196 -0.27 19.72 5.95
N TRP A 197 1.00 20.09 6.12
CA TRP A 197 1.98 20.09 5.05
C TRP A 197 2.37 18.67 4.59
N VAL A 198 2.24 17.68 5.46
CA VAL A 198 2.62 16.28 5.19
C VAL A 198 1.50 15.28 5.44
N ARG A 199 0.35 15.73 5.94
CA ARG A 199 -0.80 14.88 6.27
C ARG A 199 -2.08 15.43 5.63
N PRO A 200 -2.92 14.58 5.05
CA PRO A 200 -4.24 15.00 4.60
C PRO A 200 -5.13 15.41 5.79
N PRO A 201 -6.20 16.21 5.57
CA PRO A 201 -7.05 16.73 6.65
C PRO A 201 -7.57 15.67 7.63
N PHE A 202 -7.95 14.49 7.13
CA PHE A 202 -8.46 13.38 7.95
C PHE A 202 -7.37 12.71 8.81
N ALA A 203 -6.09 12.93 8.51
CA ALA A 203 -4.95 12.40 9.23
C ALA A 203 -4.24 13.46 10.09
N LEU A 204 -4.81 14.66 10.20
CA LEU A 204 -4.35 15.64 11.16
C LEU A 204 -4.57 15.12 12.59
N PRO A 205 -3.72 15.49 13.55
CA PRO A 205 -3.95 15.15 14.95
C PRO A 205 -5.31 15.74 15.38
N GLY A 206 -6.31 14.88 15.60
CA GLY A 206 -7.50 15.24 16.35
C GLY A 206 -7.21 15.18 17.85
N ASP A 207 -8.05 15.82 18.67
CA ASP A 207 -8.05 15.61 20.12
C ASP A 207 -8.27 14.12 20.39
N ARG A 208 -7.22 13.42 20.79
CA ARG A 208 -7.29 11.99 21.10
C ARG A 208 -7.84 11.85 22.52
N ASP A 209 -9.09 11.42 22.65
CA ASP A 209 -9.47 10.69 23.86
C ASP A 209 -8.75 9.33 23.81
N GLU A 210 -7.75 9.20 24.67
CA GLU A 210 -7.06 7.94 24.93
C GLU A 210 -8.04 6.94 25.57
N SER A 211 -8.56 6.00 24.78
CA SER A 211 -9.29 4.82 25.28
C SER A 211 -8.76 3.53 24.66
#